data_AF-A0A2E0KF27-F1
#
_entry.id   AF-A0A2E0KF27-F1
#
_cell.length_a   1.000
_cell.length_b   1.000
_cell.length_c   1.000
_cell.angle_alpha   90.00
_cell.angle_beta   90.00
_cell.angle_gamma   90.00
#
_symmetry.space_group_name_H-M   'P 1'
#
loop_
_entity.id
_entity.type
_entity.pdbx_description
1 polymer ?
#
loop_
_entity_poly.entity_id
_entity_poly.type
_entity_poly.pdbx_seq_one_letter_code
_entity_poly.pdbx_strand_id
1 'polypeptide(L)'
;MLAGHADSQKINGSGTSGAAVDLHGARPMDPRMRDELFWNFQVRDAVVKHGQTRGLNISAYTPPALTIRNGDHPSTNWSTGRQHAAKGGYAFEIHFDAYGSYGYGSGLIPAIHKHPNRIDESLAASFGRYPINFRGGLGAPRRGISILEIGKLEGNLEQRLRSVKTRQATLDAIARRITDAILNGMPPASSPIVNSQPDAADTVPPETDLRTSSEDE
;
A
#
# COMPACT_ATOMS: atom_id res chain seq x y z
N MET A 1 4.02 4.68 4.66
CA MET A 1 3.11 3.61 4.18
C MET A 1 3.36 2.36 4.97
N LEU A 2 2.31 1.60 5.27
CA LEU A 2 2.41 0.31 5.95
C LEU A 2 1.84 -0.81 5.07
N ALA A 3 2.64 -1.81 4.79
CA ALA A 3 2.19 -3.07 4.19
C ALA A 3 2.21 -4.16 5.27
N GLY A 4 1.08 -4.79 5.52
CA GLY A 4 0.96 -5.84 6.54
C GLY A 4 0.02 -6.93 6.06
N HIS A 5 0.08 -8.10 6.69
CA HIS A 5 -0.96 -9.10 6.55
C HIS A 5 -0.91 -9.95 7.81
N ALA A 6 -2.07 -10.35 8.30
CA ALA A 6 -2.19 -11.40 9.28
C ALA A 6 -3.46 -12.15 8.98
N ASP A 7 -3.37 -13.46 9.12
CA ASP A 7 -4.47 -14.34 8.89
C ASP A 7 -5.09 -14.79 10.22
N SER A 8 -6.38 -15.06 10.17
CA SER A 8 -7.17 -15.64 11.23
C SER A 8 -7.09 -17.16 11.15
N GLN A 9 -5.87 -17.70 11.22
CA GLN A 9 -5.61 -19.14 11.14
C GLN A 9 -6.51 -19.91 12.13
N LYS A 10 -7.33 -20.84 11.63
CA LYS A 10 -8.27 -21.70 12.39
C LYS A 10 -9.54 -21.02 12.93
N ILE A 11 -9.95 -19.87 12.39
CA ILE A 11 -11.30 -19.32 12.57
C ILE A 11 -11.89 -18.89 11.20
N ASN A 12 -13.19 -18.55 11.15
CA ASN A 12 -13.81 -18.04 9.93
C ASN A 12 -13.05 -16.84 9.36
N GLY A 13 -12.78 -16.88 8.05
CA GLY A 13 -11.95 -15.87 7.37
C GLY A 13 -10.46 -16.23 7.29
N SER A 14 -10.08 -17.48 7.60
CA SER A 14 -8.72 -17.97 7.35
C SER A 14 -8.40 -18.01 5.85
N GLY A 15 -7.19 -17.65 5.49
CA GLY A 15 -6.68 -17.68 4.12
C GLY A 15 -6.65 -19.08 3.48
N THR A 16 -6.56 -19.11 2.16
CA THR A 16 -6.61 -20.31 1.33
C THR A 16 -5.30 -21.11 1.36
N SER A 17 -5.38 -22.44 1.26
CA SER A 17 -4.20 -23.27 1.02
C SER A 17 -3.67 -23.18 -0.42
N GLY A 18 -4.43 -22.58 -1.33
CA GLY A 18 -4.15 -22.61 -2.77
C GLY A 18 -4.58 -23.91 -3.46
N ALA A 19 -4.76 -23.83 -4.77
CA ALA A 19 -5.21 -24.99 -5.57
C ALA A 19 -4.17 -26.12 -5.56
N ALA A 20 -2.88 -25.82 -5.53
CA ALA A 20 -1.83 -26.84 -5.52
C ALA A 20 -1.92 -27.75 -4.30
N VAL A 21 -2.20 -27.19 -3.11
CA VAL A 21 -2.33 -27.98 -1.88
C VAL A 21 -3.69 -28.68 -1.84
N ASP A 22 -4.78 -27.93 -1.99
CA ASP A 22 -6.13 -28.46 -1.76
C ASP A 22 -6.63 -29.38 -2.89
N LEU A 23 -6.29 -29.10 -4.15
CA LEU A 23 -6.78 -29.85 -5.32
C LEU A 23 -5.75 -30.82 -5.91
N HIS A 24 -4.46 -30.55 -5.71
CA HIS A 24 -3.37 -31.30 -6.36
C HIS A 24 -2.43 -32.01 -5.37
N GLY A 25 -2.69 -31.94 -4.06
CA GLY A 25 -1.96 -32.69 -3.04
C GLY A 25 -0.51 -32.24 -2.85
N ALA A 26 -0.15 -31.03 -3.28
CA ALA A 26 1.16 -30.46 -2.98
C ALA A 26 1.35 -30.26 -1.47
N ARG A 27 2.59 -30.34 -1.00
CA ARG A 27 2.92 -29.99 0.39
C ARG A 27 2.76 -28.48 0.60
N PRO A 28 2.29 -28.01 1.77
CA PRO A 28 2.32 -26.58 2.10
C PRO A 28 3.72 -25.98 1.97
N MET A 29 3.80 -24.71 1.63
CA MET A 29 5.08 -23.97 1.56
C MET A 29 5.75 -23.86 2.92
N ASP A 30 4.96 -23.73 3.98
CA ASP A 30 5.39 -23.80 5.37
C ASP A 30 4.31 -24.54 6.19
N PRO A 31 4.64 -25.64 6.90
CA PRO A 31 3.66 -26.45 7.61
C PRO A 31 2.97 -25.72 8.78
N ARG A 32 3.45 -24.53 9.16
CA ARG A 32 2.89 -23.72 10.26
C ARG A 32 1.77 -22.78 9.80
N MET A 33 1.59 -22.58 8.49
CA MET A 33 0.64 -21.61 7.93
C MET A 33 0.02 -22.10 6.62
N ARG A 34 -1.06 -21.44 6.19
CA ARG A 34 -1.62 -21.61 4.84
C ARG A 34 -0.70 -20.94 3.81
N ASP A 35 -0.74 -21.43 2.58
CA ASP A 35 0.11 -20.90 1.51
C ASP A 35 -0.23 -19.46 1.15
N GLU A 36 -1.49 -19.03 1.27
CA GLU A 36 -1.83 -17.62 1.15
C GLU A 36 -1.02 -16.76 2.13
N LEU A 37 -1.03 -17.10 3.42
CA LEU A 37 -0.27 -16.34 4.43
C LEU A 37 1.24 -16.33 4.11
N PHE A 38 1.77 -17.47 3.68
CA PHE A 38 3.16 -17.58 3.25
C PHE A 38 3.48 -16.62 2.09
N TRP A 39 2.68 -16.66 1.02
CA TRP A 39 2.91 -15.82 -0.15
C TRP A 39 2.64 -14.34 0.13
N ASN A 40 1.68 -14.00 0.99
CA ASN A 40 1.44 -12.62 1.43
C ASN A 40 2.68 -12.02 2.10
N PHE A 41 3.37 -12.78 2.96
CA PHE A 41 4.64 -12.33 3.54
C PHE A 41 5.73 -12.15 2.49
N GLN A 42 5.90 -13.10 1.56
CA GLN A 42 6.90 -13.00 0.50
C GLN A 42 6.67 -11.79 -0.41
N VAL A 43 5.43 -11.54 -0.81
CA VAL A 43 5.07 -10.39 -1.65
C VAL A 43 5.23 -9.08 -0.86
N ARG A 44 4.79 -9.01 0.40
CA ARG A 44 5.00 -7.83 1.26
C ARG A 44 6.47 -7.45 1.34
N ASP A 45 7.34 -8.42 1.61
CA ASP A 45 8.76 -8.16 1.76
C ASP A 45 9.39 -7.69 0.44
N ALA A 46 8.97 -8.29 -0.68
CA ALA A 46 9.39 -7.84 -2.00
C ALA A 46 8.90 -6.41 -2.33
N VAL A 47 7.66 -6.07 -1.99
CA VAL A 47 7.08 -4.73 -2.17
C VAL A 47 7.82 -3.70 -1.32
N VAL A 48 8.09 -4.00 -0.05
CA VAL A 48 8.82 -3.09 0.84
C VAL A 48 10.24 -2.86 0.31
N LYS A 49 10.95 -3.93 -0.05
CA LYS A 49 12.29 -3.85 -0.63
C LYS A 49 12.28 -2.99 -1.90
N HIS A 50 11.41 -3.33 -2.87
CA HIS A 50 11.34 -2.61 -4.14
C HIS A 50 10.90 -1.15 -3.96
N GLY A 51 9.92 -0.89 -3.10
CA GLY A 51 9.46 0.45 -2.77
C GLY A 51 10.55 1.32 -2.16
N GLN A 52 11.30 0.80 -1.18
CA GLN A 52 12.41 1.52 -0.55
C GLN A 52 13.50 1.87 -1.56
N THR A 53 13.85 0.97 -2.49
CA THR A 53 14.82 1.26 -3.56
C THR A 53 14.36 2.39 -4.50
N ARG A 54 13.06 2.70 -4.50
CA ARG A 54 12.45 3.78 -5.29
C ARG A 54 12.06 4.99 -4.46
N GLY A 55 12.60 5.10 -3.25
CA GLY A 55 12.39 6.27 -2.37
C GLY A 55 11.05 6.27 -1.62
N LEU A 56 10.28 5.17 -1.63
CA LEU A 56 9.08 5.09 -0.82
C LEU A 56 9.42 4.94 0.66
N ASN A 57 8.83 5.80 1.50
CA ASN A 57 8.77 5.57 2.95
C ASN A 57 7.71 4.49 3.25
N ILE A 58 8.10 3.23 3.04
CA ILE A 58 7.26 2.04 3.24
C ILE A 58 7.92 1.07 4.22
N SER A 59 7.11 0.48 5.10
CA SER A 59 7.55 -0.54 6.05
C SER A 59 6.60 -1.74 6.08
N ALA A 60 7.15 -2.89 6.43
CA ALA A 60 6.40 -4.11 6.72
C ALA A 60 5.97 -4.14 8.19
N TYR A 61 4.79 -4.72 8.46
CA TYR A 61 4.45 -5.20 9.79
C TYR A 61 4.29 -6.72 9.79
N THR A 62 4.98 -7.38 10.72
CA THR A 62 4.82 -8.80 11.02
C THR A 62 4.23 -8.93 12.42
N PRO A 63 2.99 -9.41 12.58
CA PRO A 63 2.45 -9.68 13.91
C PRO A 63 3.27 -10.78 14.61
N PRO A 64 3.41 -10.73 15.95
CA PRO A 64 4.15 -11.75 16.71
C PRO A 64 3.44 -13.12 16.74
N ALA A 65 2.19 -13.19 16.29
CA ALA A 65 1.41 -14.41 16.19
C ALA A 65 0.84 -14.56 14.77
N LEU A 66 0.84 -15.79 14.26
CA LEU A 66 0.24 -16.16 12.96
C LEU A 66 -1.29 -16.21 13.02
N THR A 67 -1.87 -16.17 14.22
CA THR A 67 -3.32 -16.25 14.43
C THR A 67 -3.80 -15.02 15.16
N ILE A 68 -4.76 -14.31 14.57
CA ILE A 68 -5.52 -13.27 15.26
C ILE A 68 -6.64 -13.93 16.09
N ARG A 69 -6.47 -14.01 17.41
CA ARG A 69 -7.54 -14.44 18.34
C ARG A 69 -8.51 -13.31 18.69
N ASN A 70 -8.02 -12.08 18.67
CA ASN A 70 -8.78 -10.87 18.92
C ASN A 70 -8.29 -9.80 17.93
N GLY A 71 -9.16 -9.37 17.02
CA GLY A 71 -8.84 -8.37 15.99
C GLY A 71 -8.43 -7.01 16.55
N ASP A 72 -8.85 -6.68 17.75
CA ASP A 72 -8.55 -5.40 18.42
C ASP A 72 -7.35 -5.50 19.38
N HIS A 73 -6.68 -6.66 19.47
CA HIS A 73 -5.46 -6.79 20.24
C HIS A 73 -4.38 -5.85 19.66
N PRO A 74 -3.62 -5.10 20.47
CA PRO A 74 -2.73 -4.03 19.98
C PRO A 74 -1.60 -4.53 19.07
N SER A 75 -1.20 -5.80 19.20
CA SER A 75 -0.16 -6.42 18.36
C SER A 75 -0.66 -7.04 17.04
N THR A 76 -1.92 -6.81 16.65
CA THR A 76 -2.39 -7.25 15.34
C THR A 76 -1.96 -6.26 14.25
N ASN A 77 -1.84 -6.76 13.03
CA ASN A 77 -1.79 -5.94 11.82
C ASN A 77 -2.96 -4.96 11.74
N TRP A 78 -4.17 -5.38 12.14
CA TRP A 78 -5.35 -4.52 12.14
C TRP A 78 -5.23 -3.34 13.10
N SER A 79 -4.78 -3.56 14.33
CA SER A 79 -4.58 -2.48 15.31
C SER A 79 -3.45 -1.55 14.87
N THR A 80 -2.32 -2.10 14.42
CA THR A 80 -1.17 -1.32 13.97
C THR A 80 -1.50 -0.52 12.70
N GLY A 81 -2.16 -1.15 11.73
CA GLY A 81 -2.64 -0.52 10.50
C GLY A 81 -3.66 0.58 10.77
N ARG A 82 -4.62 0.35 11.68
CA ARG A 82 -5.58 1.37 12.12
C ARG A 82 -4.87 2.59 12.68
N GLN A 83 -3.90 2.38 13.57
CA GLN A 83 -3.12 3.49 14.16
C GLN A 83 -2.30 4.24 13.10
N HIS A 84 -1.69 3.53 12.14
CA HIS A 84 -0.97 4.15 11.02
C HIS A 84 -1.91 5.00 10.14
N ALA A 85 -3.06 4.44 9.78
CA ALA A 85 -4.07 5.09 8.96
C ALA A 85 -4.71 6.32 9.64
N ALA A 86 -4.86 6.28 10.97
CA ALA A 86 -5.35 7.40 11.77
C ALA A 86 -4.34 8.56 11.83
N LYS A 87 -3.03 8.28 11.70
CA LYS A 87 -1.97 9.30 11.61
C LYS A 87 -1.79 9.88 10.21
N GLY A 88 -2.70 9.60 9.28
CA GLY A 88 -2.64 10.07 7.89
C GLY A 88 -1.78 9.21 6.96
N GLY A 89 -1.22 8.09 7.43
CA GLY A 89 -0.50 7.15 6.58
C GLY A 89 -1.43 6.32 5.69
N TYR A 90 -0.91 5.86 4.55
CA TYR A 90 -1.59 4.84 3.73
C TYR A 90 -1.21 3.44 4.23
N ALA A 91 -2.21 2.61 4.53
CA ALA A 91 -2.06 1.25 5.03
C ALA A 91 -2.86 0.28 4.15
N PHE A 92 -2.23 -0.83 3.75
CA PHE A 92 -2.91 -1.86 2.99
C PHE A 92 -2.41 -3.26 3.36
N GLU A 93 -3.26 -4.25 3.10
CA GLU A 93 -2.92 -5.66 3.19
C GLU A 93 -2.78 -6.28 1.83
N ILE A 94 -1.85 -7.24 1.73
CA ILE A 94 -1.66 -8.05 0.54
C ILE A 94 -2.32 -9.39 0.79
N HIS A 95 -3.17 -9.82 -0.13
CA HIS A 95 -3.91 -11.07 -0.08
C HIS A 95 -3.84 -11.80 -1.42
N PHE A 96 -4.06 -13.11 -1.39
CA PHE A 96 -4.36 -13.88 -2.60
C PHE A 96 -5.78 -14.41 -2.47
N ASP A 97 -6.62 -14.10 -3.46
CA ASP A 97 -8.00 -14.52 -3.45
C ASP A 97 -8.09 -16.06 -3.52
N ALA A 98 -9.22 -16.59 -3.06
CA ALA A 98 -9.46 -18.02 -3.05
C ALA A 98 -9.41 -18.62 -4.47
N TYR A 99 -8.92 -19.85 -4.59
CA TYR A 99 -9.01 -20.60 -5.85
C TYR A 99 -10.45 -21.02 -6.17
N GLY A 100 -10.69 -21.49 -7.40
CA GLY A 100 -11.97 -22.05 -7.83
C GLY A 100 -13.10 -21.01 -7.85
N SER A 101 -14.36 -21.46 -7.76
CA SER A 101 -15.52 -20.56 -7.83
C SER A 101 -15.71 -19.66 -6.60
N TYR A 102 -14.90 -19.84 -5.55
CA TYR A 102 -15.00 -19.08 -4.31
C TYR A 102 -14.33 -17.70 -4.37
N GLY A 103 -13.30 -17.57 -5.20
CA GLY A 103 -12.60 -16.31 -5.44
C GLY A 103 -13.10 -15.58 -6.68
N TYR A 104 -12.95 -14.26 -6.65
CA TYR A 104 -13.31 -13.34 -7.71
C TYR A 104 -12.12 -13.03 -8.62
N GLY A 105 -10.91 -12.83 -8.08
CA GLY A 105 -9.78 -12.41 -8.90
C GLY A 105 -8.80 -11.48 -8.20
N SER A 106 -8.14 -10.67 -9.02
CA SER A 106 -7.30 -9.57 -8.54
C SER A 106 -8.13 -8.31 -8.35
N GLY A 107 -7.72 -7.45 -7.43
CA GLY A 107 -8.28 -6.11 -7.31
C GLY A 107 -8.12 -5.49 -5.94
N LEU A 108 -8.47 -4.20 -5.88
CA LEU A 108 -8.45 -3.43 -4.64
C LEU A 108 -9.84 -3.41 -3.99
N ILE A 109 -9.88 -3.77 -2.71
CA ILE A 109 -10.98 -3.51 -1.79
C ILE A 109 -10.59 -2.27 -0.96
N PRO A 110 -11.21 -1.10 -1.21
CA PRO A 110 -10.82 0.14 -0.52
C PRO A 110 -11.30 0.17 0.93
N ALA A 111 -10.67 1.01 1.76
CA ALA A 111 -11.17 1.33 3.09
C ALA A 111 -12.55 2.03 3.04
N ILE A 112 -13.44 1.73 4.00
CA ILE A 112 -14.88 2.10 3.92
C ILE A 112 -15.17 3.53 4.40
N HIS A 113 -14.33 4.08 5.28
CA HIS A 113 -14.57 5.37 5.94
C HIS A 113 -13.68 6.49 5.41
N LYS A 114 -13.11 6.31 4.21
CA LYS A 114 -12.34 7.31 3.51
C LYS A 114 -12.81 7.34 2.06
N HIS A 115 -12.90 8.53 1.46
CA HIS A 115 -12.99 8.60 0.02
C HIS A 115 -11.75 7.93 -0.58
N PRO A 116 -11.89 7.06 -1.61
CA PRO A 116 -10.73 6.52 -2.31
C PRO A 116 -9.79 7.65 -2.70
N ASN A 117 -8.51 7.49 -2.38
CA ASN A 117 -7.49 8.44 -2.78
C ASN A 117 -6.84 8.00 -4.10
N ARG A 118 -5.93 8.83 -4.62
CA ARG A 118 -5.22 8.53 -5.88
C ARG A 118 -4.42 7.22 -5.86
N ILE A 119 -3.91 6.79 -4.70
CA ILE A 119 -3.25 5.48 -4.54
C ILE A 119 -4.28 4.37 -4.69
N ASP A 120 -5.46 4.48 -4.06
CA ASP A 120 -6.54 3.51 -4.23
C ASP A 120 -6.98 3.42 -5.70
N GLU A 121 -7.18 4.56 -6.37
CA GLU A 121 -7.57 4.61 -7.78
C GLU A 121 -6.53 3.97 -8.69
N SER A 122 -5.24 4.25 -8.46
CA SER A 122 -4.14 3.70 -9.25
C SER A 122 -3.97 2.19 -9.03
N LEU A 123 -4.11 1.72 -7.79
CA LEU A 123 -4.12 0.28 -7.48
C LEU A 123 -5.32 -0.41 -8.13
N ALA A 124 -6.51 0.21 -8.06
CA ALA A 124 -7.71 -0.34 -8.70
C ALA A 124 -7.62 -0.35 -10.23
N ALA A 125 -6.96 0.63 -10.84
CA ALA A 125 -6.69 0.65 -12.27
C ALA A 125 -5.70 -0.45 -12.67
N SER A 126 -4.70 -0.73 -11.83
CA SER A 126 -3.71 -1.77 -12.10
C SER A 126 -4.27 -3.17 -11.87
N PHE A 127 -5.00 -3.42 -10.78
CA PHE A 127 -5.39 -4.78 -10.36
C PHE A 127 -6.88 -5.11 -10.58
N GLY A 128 -7.73 -4.13 -10.84
CA GLY A 128 -9.18 -4.27 -10.82
C GLY A 128 -9.80 -3.68 -9.55
N ARG A 129 -11.13 -3.53 -9.53
CA ARG A 129 -11.87 -2.89 -8.44
C ARG A 129 -12.88 -3.84 -7.81
N TYR A 130 -12.94 -3.85 -6.49
CA TYR A 130 -14.04 -4.46 -5.73
C TYR A 130 -15.02 -3.38 -5.28
N PRO A 131 -16.29 -3.73 -5.00
CA PRO A 131 -17.23 -2.81 -4.36
C PRO A 131 -16.73 -2.36 -2.98
N ILE A 132 -16.99 -1.10 -2.60
CA ILE A 132 -16.59 -0.56 -1.28
C ILE A 132 -17.13 -1.40 -0.12
N ASN A 133 -18.37 -1.89 -0.24
CA ASN A 133 -19.02 -2.73 0.79
C ASN A 133 -18.91 -4.22 0.48
N PHE A 134 -17.85 -4.65 -0.23
CA PHE A 134 -17.63 -6.05 -0.54
C PHE A 134 -17.73 -6.91 0.74
N ARG A 135 -18.60 -7.93 0.69
CA ARG A 135 -18.93 -8.82 1.83
C ARG A 135 -19.33 -8.08 3.12
N GLY A 136 -20.08 -6.99 3.02
CA GLY A 136 -20.56 -6.21 4.17
C GLY A 136 -19.49 -5.35 4.83
N GLY A 137 -18.35 -5.16 4.16
CA GLY A 137 -17.23 -4.41 4.67
C GLY A 137 -16.36 -5.25 5.60
N LEU A 138 -15.23 -5.74 5.06
CA LEU A 138 -14.30 -6.63 5.75
C LEU A 138 -13.62 -5.96 6.96
N GLY A 139 -12.98 -6.78 7.81
CA GLY A 139 -12.37 -6.34 9.07
C GLY A 139 -11.28 -5.27 8.92
N ALA A 140 -10.41 -5.39 7.90
CA ALA A 140 -9.36 -4.40 7.62
C ALA A 140 -9.93 -3.09 7.00
N PRO A 141 -10.81 -3.14 5.97
CA PRO A 141 -11.46 -1.95 5.41
C PRO A 141 -12.23 -1.09 6.41
N ARG A 142 -12.95 -1.71 7.36
CA ARG A 142 -13.62 -1.00 8.47
C ARG A 142 -12.63 -0.26 9.39
N ARG A 143 -11.36 -0.66 9.39
CA ARG A 143 -10.28 -0.07 10.21
C ARG A 143 -9.38 0.88 9.43
N GLY A 144 -9.78 1.27 8.21
CA GLY A 144 -9.02 2.22 7.39
C GLY A 144 -7.87 1.59 6.62
N ILE A 145 -7.88 0.28 6.44
CA ILE A 145 -6.83 -0.50 5.77
C ILE A 145 -7.40 -1.09 4.48
N SER A 146 -6.86 -0.72 3.32
CA SER A 146 -7.29 -1.31 2.05
C SER A 146 -6.78 -2.76 1.93
N ILE A 147 -7.47 -3.63 1.19
CA ILE A 147 -6.99 -4.98 0.87
C ILE A 147 -6.70 -5.06 -0.62
N LEU A 148 -5.52 -5.54 -0.99
CA LEU A 148 -5.11 -5.78 -2.36
C LEU A 148 -5.03 -7.28 -2.62
N GLU A 149 -5.99 -7.78 -3.38
CA GLU A 149 -5.99 -9.14 -3.91
C GLU A 149 -5.07 -9.20 -5.14
N ILE A 150 -3.98 -9.96 -5.06
CA ILE A 150 -3.01 -10.10 -6.17
C ILE A 150 -3.63 -10.86 -7.35
N GLY A 151 -4.53 -11.78 -7.03
CA GLY A 151 -5.14 -12.74 -7.93
C GLY A 151 -5.43 -14.02 -7.17
N LYS A 152 -6.19 -14.92 -7.81
CA LYS A 152 -6.52 -16.22 -7.21
C LYS A 152 -5.27 -17.06 -7.05
N LEU A 153 -5.11 -17.72 -5.89
CA LEU A 153 -3.99 -18.63 -5.65
C LEU A 153 -4.20 -19.97 -6.38
N GLU A 154 -4.11 -19.92 -7.70
CA GLU A 154 -4.30 -21.06 -8.60
C GLU A 154 -3.56 -20.87 -9.93
N GLY A 155 -3.58 -21.91 -10.77
CA GLY A 155 -3.14 -21.85 -12.16
C GLY A 155 -1.68 -21.38 -12.32
N ASN A 156 -1.43 -20.58 -13.35
CA ASN A 156 -0.07 -20.12 -13.70
C ASN A 156 0.57 -19.27 -12.59
N LEU A 157 -0.22 -18.44 -11.89
CA LEU A 157 0.29 -17.61 -10.80
C LEU A 157 0.89 -18.49 -9.69
N GLU A 158 0.10 -19.44 -9.19
CA GLU A 158 0.55 -20.35 -8.14
C GLU A 158 1.71 -21.24 -8.61
N GLN A 159 1.63 -21.81 -9.82
CA GLN A 159 2.69 -22.64 -10.39
C GLN A 159 4.04 -21.89 -10.43
N ARG A 160 4.03 -20.63 -10.84
CA ARG A 160 5.25 -19.82 -10.95
C ARG A 160 5.80 -19.38 -9.59
N LEU A 161 4.95 -19.10 -8.62
CA LEU A 161 5.35 -18.83 -7.23
C LEU A 161 6.00 -20.07 -6.60
N ARG A 162 5.41 -21.25 -6.80
CA ARG A 162 5.91 -22.51 -6.24
C ARG A 162 7.21 -22.99 -6.89
N SER A 163 7.44 -22.71 -8.16
CA SER A 163 8.67 -23.12 -8.86
C SER A 163 9.88 -22.30 -8.44
N VAL A 164 10.93 -22.96 -7.93
CA VAL A 164 12.19 -22.29 -7.51
C VAL A 164 12.87 -21.52 -8.64
N LYS A 165 12.65 -21.93 -9.90
CA LYS A 165 13.23 -21.27 -11.08
C LYS A 165 12.55 -19.94 -11.41
N THR A 166 11.27 -19.79 -11.07
CA THR A 166 10.44 -18.65 -11.47
C THR A 166 9.97 -17.80 -10.30
N ARG A 167 10.10 -18.31 -9.07
CA ARG A 167 9.57 -17.70 -7.85
C ARG A 167 10.04 -16.26 -7.68
N GLN A 168 11.35 -16.03 -7.71
CA GLN A 168 11.90 -14.70 -7.48
C GLN A 168 11.43 -13.72 -8.56
N ALA A 169 11.53 -14.10 -9.84
CA ALA A 169 11.05 -13.26 -10.94
C ALA A 169 9.55 -12.96 -10.85
N THR A 170 8.75 -13.88 -10.30
CA THR A 170 7.31 -13.69 -10.11
C THR A 170 7.03 -12.74 -8.94
N LEU A 171 7.73 -12.90 -7.81
CA LEU A 171 7.65 -11.98 -6.68
C LEU A 171 8.07 -10.56 -7.08
N ASP A 172 9.16 -10.43 -7.84
CA ASP A 172 9.66 -9.15 -8.32
C ASP A 172 8.68 -8.48 -9.29
N ALA A 173 8.04 -9.25 -10.17
CA ALA A 173 7.03 -8.73 -11.09
C ALA A 173 5.79 -8.21 -10.34
N ILE A 174 5.31 -8.95 -9.34
CA ILE A 174 4.19 -8.52 -8.48
C ILE A 174 4.60 -7.26 -7.72
N ALA A 175 5.75 -7.27 -7.05
CA ALA A 175 6.24 -6.14 -6.26
C ALA A 175 6.41 -4.87 -7.09
N ARG A 176 6.95 -5.01 -8.32
CA ARG A 176 7.09 -3.91 -9.26
C ARG A 176 5.73 -3.34 -9.64
N ARG A 177 4.77 -4.18 -10.04
CA ARG A 177 3.41 -3.73 -10.41
C ARG A 177 2.71 -2.98 -9.27
N ILE A 178 2.84 -3.46 -8.03
CA ILE A 178 2.28 -2.78 -6.84
C ILE A 178 2.97 -1.43 -6.62
N THR A 179 4.30 -1.43 -6.67
CA THR A 179 5.10 -0.22 -6.43
C THR A 179 4.87 0.85 -7.50
N ASP A 180 4.77 0.45 -8.77
CA ASP A 180 4.42 1.32 -9.90
C ASP A 180 3.04 1.95 -9.68
N ALA A 181 2.05 1.15 -9.32
CA ALA A 181 0.71 1.65 -9.02
C ALA A 181 0.72 2.65 -7.85
N ILE A 182 1.45 2.36 -6.78
CA ILE A 182 1.58 3.28 -5.64
C ILE A 182 2.22 4.60 -6.08
N LEU A 183 3.35 4.55 -6.78
CA LEU A 183 4.08 5.74 -7.26
C LEU A 183 3.21 6.59 -8.19
N ASN A 184 2.48 5.98 -9.11
CA ASN A 184 1.58 6.67 -10.02
C ASN A 184 0.41 7.36 -9.29
N GLY A 185 0.01 6.82 -8.14
CA GLY A 185 -1.04 7.39 -7.29
C GLY A 185 -0.55 8.45 -6.30
N MET A 186 0.76 8.62 -6.14
CA MET A 186 1.29 9.66 -5.25
C MET A 186 1.17 11.04 -5.91
N PRO A 187 0.97 12.11 -5.10
CA PRO A 187 1.08 13.46 -5.61
C PRO A 187 2.50 13.68 -6.18
N PRO A 188 2.66 14.51 -7.23
CA PRO A 188 3.98 14.88 -7.71
C PRO A 188 4.78 15.45 -6.54
N ALA A 189 6.06 15.07 -6.43
CA ALA A 189 6.94 15.64 -5.43
C ALA A 189 6.89 17.16 -5.60
N SER A 190 6.52 17.88 -4.54
CA SER A 190 6.56 19.34 -4.53
C SER A 190 7.97 19.74 -4.96
N SER A 191 8.10 20.40 -6.11
CA SER A 191 9.38 21.00 -6.50
C SER A 191 9.82 21.92 -5.36
N PRO A 192 11.11 21.95 -5.00
CA PRO A 192 11.57 22.95 -4.05
C PRO A 192 11.19 24.31 -4.64
N ILE A 193 10.45 25.09 -3.86
CA ILE A 193 10.23 26.51 -4.15
C ILE A 193 11.64 27.10 -4.22
N VAL A 194 12.12 27.40 -5.43
CA VAL A 194 13.27 28.25 -5.59
C VAL A 194 12.80 29.62 -5.12
N ASN A 195 13.06 29.91 -3.85
CA ASN A 195 12.92 31.24 -3.31
C ASN A 195 13.98 32.10 -4.00
N SER A 196 13.66 32.62 -5.18
CA SER A 196 14.32 33.80 -5.70
C SER A 196 13.98 34.92 -4.71
N GLN A 197 14.87 35.18 -3.75
CA GLN A 197 14.84 36.45 -3.03
C GLN A 197 14.84 37.56 -4.08
N PRO A 198 13.93 38.53 -4.03
CA PRO A 198 14.15 39.79 -4.70
C PRO A 198 15.33 40.46 -4.00
N ASP A 199 16.38 40.79 -4.75
CA ASP A 199 17.48 41.60 -4.28
C ASP A 199 16.93 42.88 -3.62
N ALA A 200 17.41 43.15 -2.41
CA ALA A 200 17.04 44.33 -1.66
C ALA A 200 17.73 45.57 -2.22
N ALA A 201 16.94 46.64 -2.27
CA ALA A 201 17.31 48.06 -2.17
C ALA A 201 17.94 48.72 -3.40
N ASP A 202 17.09 49.44 -4.14
CA ASP A 202 17.45 50.76 -4.69
C ASP A 202 16.35 51.76 -4.29
N THR A 203 16.41 52.21 -3.04
CA THR A 203 15.58 53.32 -2.53
C THR A 203 16.26 54.63 -2.84
N VAL A 204 15.82 55.28 -3.92
CA VAL A 204 16.09 56.70 -4.20
C VAL A 204 15.22 57.55 -3.25
N PRO A 205 15.79 58.51 -2.50
CA PRO A 205 15.00 59.41 -1.66
C PRO A 205 14.35 60.52 -2.50
N PRO A 206 13.15 61.01 -2.15
CA PRO A 206 12.52 62.12 -2.87
C PRO A 206 13.18 63.45 -2.48
N GLU A 207 13.49 64.26 -3.49
CA GLU A 207 13.94 65.65 -3.37
C GLU A 207 12.86 66.52 -2.69
N THR A 208 13.24 67.15 -1.58
CA THR A 208 12.55 68.32 -1.04
C THR A 208 13.03 69.56 -1.78
N ASP A 209 12.15 70.10 -2.62
CA ASP A 209 12.29 71.41 -3.24
C ASP A 209 11.87 72.49 -2.22
N LEU A 210 12.72 73.49 -1.94
CA LEU A 210 12.31 74.79 -1.40
C LEU A 210 13.45 75.84 -1.47
N ARG A 211 13.25 76.75 -2.44
CA ARG A 211 13.53 78.21 -2.42
C ARG A 211 14.98 78.71 -2.41
N THR A 212 15.38 79.17 -3.59
CA THR A 212 16.36 80.23 -3.81
C THR A 212 15.75 81.62 -3.52
N SER A 213 16.44 82.42 -2.73
CA SER A 213 16.28 83.88 -2.66
C SER A 213 17.64 84.54 -2.49
N SER A 214 18.01 85.39 -3.45
CA SER A 214 19.06 86.43 -3.41
C SER A 214 18.91 87.21 -4.73
N GLU A 215 18.24 88.37 -4.73
CA GLU A 215 18.79 89.73 -4.63
C GLU A 215 19.48 90.23 -5.91
N ASP A 216 18.89 91.32 -6.44
CA ASP A 216 19.46 92.53 -7.06
C ASP A 216 20.49 92.46 -8.21
N GLU A 217 20.04 92.78 -9.44
CA GLU A 217 20.23 94.08 -10.17
C GLU A 217 19.62 93.99 -11.59
#